data_AF-A0A8K0PAB4-F1
#
_entry.id   AF-A0A8K0PAB4-F1
#
_cell.length_a   1.000
_cell.length_b   1.000
_cell.length_c   1.000
_cell.angle_alpha   90.00
_cell.angle_beta   90.00
_cell.angle_gamma   90.00
#
_symmetry.space_group_name_H-M   'P 1'
#
loop_
_entity.id
_entity.type
_entity.pdbx_description
1 polymer ?
#
loop_
_entity_poly.entity_id
_entity_poly.type
_entity_poly.pdbx_seq_one_letter_code
_entity_poly.pdbx_strand_id
1 'polypeptide(L)' 'MYRYSPESDDCEAQETPVQNQHFEVLAIDLFSLLPVTCDGDRWIFVVQDTATRWVELFPLKDATVEA' A
#
# COMPACT_ATOMS: atom_id res chain seq x y z
N MET A 1 13.84 15.16 12.99
CA MET A 1 13.42 16.38 12.26
C MET A 1 13.91 16.23 10.83
N TYR A 2 13.06 15.78 9.92
CA TYR A 2 13.39 15.70 8.50
C TYR A 2 13.20 17.09 7.89
N ARG A 3 14.26 17.67 7.30
CA ARG A 3 14.15 18.90 6.51
C ARG A 3 13.68 18.53 5.10
N TYR A 4 12.57 19.11 4.68
CA TYR A 4 12.10 19.06 3.31
C TYR A 4 13.07 19.83 2.41
N SER A 5 13.52 19.22 1.31
CA SER A 5 14.29 19.88 0.25
C SER A 5 13.35 20.14 -0.93
N PRO A 6 13.07 21.40 -1.32
CA PRO A 6 12.08 21.73 -2.34
C PRO A 6 12.54 21.44 -3.79
N GLU A 7 13.75 20.89 -3.97
CA GLU A 7 14.39 20.72 -5.29
C GLU A 7 14.23 19.29 -5.85
N SER A 8 13.35 18.46 -5.27
CA SER A 8 13.11 17.07 -5.68
C SER A 8 11.71 16.84 -6.27
N ASP A 9 10.96 17.91 -6.52
CA ASP A 9 9.52 17.87 -6.84
C ASP A 9 9.25 17.57 -8.34
N ASP A 10 9.66 16.38 -8.79
CA ASP A 10 9.07 15.71 -9.96
C ASP A 10 8.64 14.27 -9.60
N CYS A 11 8.19 14.06 -8.36
CA CYS A 11 7.39 12.89 -7.98
C CYS A 11 5.91 13.27 -7.94
N GLU A 12 5.40 13.81 -9.06
CA GLU A 12 3.95 13.95 -9.20
C GLU A 12 3.36 12.54 -9.18
N ALA A 13 2.52 12.24 -8.19
CA ALA A 13 1.87 10.95 -8.08
C ALA A 13 1.03 10.73 -9.34
N GLN A 14 1.47 9.81 -10.19
CA GLN A 14 0.79 9.55 -11.46
C GLN A 14 -0.58 8.92 -11.16
N GLU A 15 -1.67 9.66 -11.45
CA GLU A 15 -3.01 9.11 -11.29
C GLU A 15 -3.20 7.95 -12.27
N THR A 16 -3.46 6.75 -11.74
CA THR A 16 -3.90 5.63 -12.56
C THR A 16 -5.35 5.85 -12.95
N PRO A 17 -5.71 5.75 -14.25
CA PRO A 17 -7.08 5.96 -14.69
C PRO A 17 -7.97 4.88 -14.08
N VAL A 18 -8.95 5.29 -13.27
CA VAL A 18 -9.92 4.38 -12.64
C VAL A 18 -10.70 3.68 -13.75
N GLN A 19 -10.45 2.39 -13.92
CA GLN A 19 -11.27 1.55 -14.78
C GLN A 19 -12.53 1.12 -14.03
N ASN A 20 -13.63 0.92 -14.77
CA ASN A 20 -14.97 0.77 -14.18
C ASN A 20 -15.38 -0.70 -13.97
N GLN A 21 -14.46 -1.66 -14.13
CA GLN A 21 -14.72 -3.07 -13.84
C GLN A 21 -14.08 -3.52 -12.53
N HIS A 22 -14.84 -4.30 -11.77
CA HIS A 22 -14.38 -4.89 -10.51
C HIS A 22 -13.16 -5.80 -10.75
N PHE A 23 -12.11 -5.62 -9.94
CA PHE A 23 -10.83 -6.32 -10.03
C PHE A 23 -10.00 -6.05 -11.30
N GLU A 24 -10.28 -4.98 -12.04
CA GLU A 24 -9.47 -4.60 -13.20
C GLU A 24 -8.20 -3.86 -12.78
N VAL A 25 -8.31 -2.95 -11.81
CA VAL A 25 -7.18 -2.17 -11.27
C VAL A 25 -7.19 -2.24 -9.75
N LEU A 26 -6.13 -2.81 -9.19
CA LEU A 26 -5.88 -2.88 -7.75
C LEU A 26 -4.81 -1.87 -7.35
N ALA A 27 -5.11 -1.04 -6.35
CA ALA A 27 -4.10 -0.25 -5.65
C ALA A 27 -3.56 -1.08 -4.48
N ILE A 28 -2.24 -1.13 -4.34
CA ILE A 28 -1.55 -1.97 -3.37
C ILE A 28 -0.55 -1.13 -2.59
N ASP A 29 -0.49 -1.31 -1.27
CA ASP A 29 0.47 -0.65 -0.39
C ASP A 29 0.93 -1.56 0.78
N LEU A 30 2.05 -1.19 1.40
CA LEU A 30 2.66 -1.91 2.53
C LEU A 30 3.02 -0.94 3.66
N PHE A 31 2.42 -1.16 4.84
CA PHE A 31 2.75 -0.41 6.06
C PHE A 31 3.61 -1.23 7.02
N SER A 32 4.67 -0.64 7.59
CA SER A 32 5.71 -1.37 8.35
C SER A 32 6.06 -0.83 9.73
N LEU A 33 5.47 0.29 10.15
CA LEU A 33 5.80 0.97 11.41
C LEU A 33 4.88 0.58 12.58
N LEU A 34 4.39 -0.66 12.57
CA LEU A 34 3.43 -1.13 13.55
C LEU A 34 4.13 -1.91 14.67
N PRO A 35 3.61 -1.86 15.91
CA PRO A 35 4.06 -2.74 16.97
C PRO A 35 3.94 -4.20 16.52
N VAL A 36 4.96 -5.00 16.79
CA VAL A 36 4.94 -6.43 16.48
C VAL A 36 3.86 -7.11 17.33
N THR A 37 2.97 -7.86 16.69
CA THR A 37 1.93 -8.64 17.38
C THR A 37 2.54 -9.85 18.10
N CYS A 38 1.77 -10.52 18.96
CA CYS A 38 2.19 -11.77 19.58
C CYS A 38 2.53 -12.86 18.55
N ASP A 39 1.91 -12.81 17.37
CA ASP A 39 2.10 -13.75 16.27
C ASP A 39 3.27 -13.38 15.35
N GLY A 40 3.91 -12.23 15.61
CA GLY A 40 5.07 -11.74 14.87
C GLY A 40 4.73 -10.87 13.66
N ASP A 41 3.46 -10.52 13.47
CA ASP A 41 3.04 -9.63 12.38
C ASP A 41 3.52 -8.21 12.66
N ARG A 42 4.12 -7.59 11.65
CA ARG A 42 4.65 -6.23 11.74
C ARG A 42 4.38 -5.40 10.49
N TRP A 43 3.77 -6.02 9.48
CA TRP A 43 3.37 -5.40 8.23
C TRP A 43 1.87 -5.53 8.02
N ILE A 44 1.28 -4.54 7.35
CA ILE A 44 -0.06 -4.64 6.79
C ILE A 44 0.06 -4.49 5.28
N PHE A 45 -0.43 -5.49 4.56
CA PHE A 45 -0.62 -5.46 3.13
C PHE A 45 -2.03 -4.96 2.82
N VAL A 46 -2.11 -3.83 2.11
CA VAL A 46 -3.36 -3.18 1.75
C VAL A 46 -3.65 -3.48 0.30
N VAL A 47 -4.84 -4.01 0.03
CA VAL A 47 -5.35 -4.19 -1.32
C VAL A 47 -6.64 -3.42 -1.45
N GLN A 48 -6.72 -2.56 -2.45
CA GLN A 48 -7.92 -1.81 -2.77
C GLN A 48 -8.33 -2.06 -4.21
N ASP A 49 -9.58 -2.47 -4.41
CA ASP A 49 -10.21 -2.41 -5.73
C ASP A 49 -10.61 -0.97 -6.05
N THR A 50 -10.04 -0.40 -7.10
CA THR A 50 -10.24 1.01 -7.44
C THR A 50 -11.65 1.29 -7.98
N ALA A 51 -12.29 0.31 -8.62
CA ALA A 51 -13.63 0.44 -9.19
C ALA A 51 -14.71 0.52 -8.10
N THR A 52 -14.68 -0.37 -7.12
CA THR A 52 -15.68 -0.44 -6.04
C THR A 52 -15.27 0.27 -4.77
N ARG A 53 -13.99 0.64 -4.64
CA ARG A 53 -13.35 1.14 -3.40
C ARG A 53 -13.40 0.13 -2.25
N TRP A 54 -13.60 -1.15 -2.55
CA TRP A 54 -13.45 -2.21 -1.57
C TRP A 54 -11.98 -2.31 -1.14
N VAL A 55 -11.75 -2.50 0.17
CA VAL A 55 -10.41 -2.58 0.77
C VAL A 55 -10.32 -3.83 1.62
N GLU A 56 -9.24 -4.58 1.45
CA GLU A 56 -8.87 -5.70 2.31
C GLU A 56 -7.45 -5.51 2.87
N LEU A 57 -7.28 -5.94 4.12
CA LEU A 57 -6.05 -5.79 4.89
C LEU A 57 -5.55 -7.17 5.32
N PHE A 58 -4.29 -7.46 5.05
CA PHE A 58 -3.66 -8.72 5.44
C PHE A 58 -2.48 -8.44 6.39
N PRO A 59 -2.47 -9.03 7.59
CA PRO A 59 -1.30 -8.97 8.46
C PRO A 59 -0.18 -9.84 7.88
N LEU A 60 1.05 -9.33 7.88
CA LEU A 60 2.24 -10.06 7.44
C LEU A 60 3.38 -9.94 8.46
N LYS A 61 4.16 -11.01 8.60
CA LYS A 61 5.41 -11.03 9.38
C LYS A 61 6.55 -10.33 8.65
N ASP A 62 6.64 -10.54 7.35
CA ASP A 62 7.67 -9.99 6.49
C ASP A 62 7.04 -9.48 5.19
N ALA A 63 7.53 -8.37 4.65
CA ALA A 63 7.12 -7.86 3.33
C ALA A 63 7.89 -8.57 2.21
N THR A 64 7.67 -9.87 2.09
CA THR A 64 8.33 -10.72 1.10
C THR A 64 7.31 -11.43 0.21
N VAL A 65 7.70 -11.72 -1.03
CA VAL A 65 6.93 -12.58 -1.92
C VAL A 65 7.22 -14.03 -1.56
N GLU A 66 6.18 -14.85 -1.38
CA GLU A 66 6.29 -16.31 -1.28
C GLU A 66 6.02 -16.94 -2.66
N ALA A 67 6.71 -18.05 -2.96
CA ALA A 67 6.74 -18.71 -4.27
C ALA A 67 5.81 -19.92 -4.37
#